data_AF-E8UZ22-F1
#
_entry.id   AF-E8UZ22-F1
#
_cell.length_a   1.000
_cell.length_b   1.000
_cell.length_c   1.000
_cell.angle_alpha   90.00
_cell.angle_beta   90.00
_cell.angle_gamma   90.00
#
_symmetry.space_group_name_H-M   'P 1'
#
loop_
_entity.id
_entity.type
_entity.pdbx_description
1 polymer ?
#
loop_
_entity_poly.entity_id
_entity_poly.type
_entity_poly.pdbx_seq_one_letter_code
_entity_poly.pdbx_strand_id
1 'polypeptide(L)'
;MAKLHTKEELRSFYLYLRSRRLDYQRKARKILGDACSRCGCPHSPDSALKLRFVAFDDPLRLKYKTNPVTLHRRLCREPDLRDRVELICPICSIKGDSQLG
;
A
#
# COMPACT_ATOMS: atom_id res chain seq x y z
N MET A 1 -17.42 -31.08 7.19
CA MET A 1 -16.06 -31.56 7.57
C MET A 1 -15.07 -30.44 7.32
N ALA A 2 -14.50 -29.84 8.37
CA ALA A 2 -13.45 -28.83 8.21
C ALA A 2 -12.13 -29.54 7.86
N LYS A 3 -11.53 -29.24 6.71
CA LYS A 3 -10.18 -29.73 6.37
C LYS A 3 -9.19 -29.12 7.37
N LEU A 4 -8.60 -29.98 8.21
CA LEU A 4 -7.47 -29.60 9.06
C LEU A 4 -6.26 -29.38 8.15
N HIS A 5 -5.89 -28.10 7.97
CA HIS A 5 -4.69 -27.74 7.24
C HIS A 5 -3.44 -28.04 8.06
N THR A 6 -2.42 -28.63 7.44
CA THR A 6 -1.14 -28.82 8.13
C THR A 6 -0.45 -27.47 8.38
N LYS A 7 0.47 -27.41 9.34
CA LYS A 7 1.25 -26.17 9.62
C LYS A 7 1.99 -25.68 8.37
N GLU A 8 2.43 -26.60 7.52
CA GLU A 8 3.13 -26.30 6.26
C GLU A 8 2.19 -25.75 5.18
N GLU A 9 0.96 -26.28 5.07
CA GLU A 9 -0.07 -25.74 4.19
C GLU A 9 -0.48 -24.32 4.61
N LEU A 10 -0.67 -24.08 5.91
CA LEU A 10 -0.96 -22.74 6.43
C LEU A 10 0.18 -21.76 6.16
N ARG A 11 1.44 -22.19 6.31
CA ARG A 11 2.63 -21.39 6.00
C ARG A 11 2.68 -21.04 4.52
N SER A 12 2.46 -22.01 3.64
CA SER A 12 2.46 -21.82 2.19
C SER A 12 1.34 -20.87 1.74
N PHE A 13 0.14 -21.03 2.32
CA PHE A 13 -1.00 -20.15 2.07
C PHE A 13 -0.72 -18.71 2.53
N TYR A 14 -0.13 -18.53 3.71
CA TYR A 14 0.28 -17.21 4.20
C TYR A 14 1.31 -16.54 3.27
N LEU A 15 2.32 -17.29 2.81
CA LEU A 15 3.33 -16.77 1.88
C LEU A 15 2.71 -16.36 0.54
N TYR A 16 1.77 -17.16 0.01
CA TYR A 16 1.02 -16.82 -1.19
C TYR A 16 0.22 -15.52 -1.03
N LEU A 17 -0.56 -15.38 0.06
CA LEU A 17 -1.33 -14.17 0.34
C LEU A 17 -0.42 -12.94 0.51
N ARG A 18 0.71 -13.10 1.21
CA ARG A 18 1.71 -12.04 1.39
C ARG A 18 2.30 -11.61 0.05
N SER A 19 2.65 -12.55 -0.82
CA SER A 19 3.21 -12.27 -2.15
C SER A 19 2.22 -11.48 -3.00
N ARG A 20 0.94 -11.91 -3.06
CA ARG A 20 -0.11 -11.17 -3.77
C ARG A 20 -0.32 -9.78 -3.20
N ARG A 21 -0.33 -9.64 -1.87
CA ARG A 21 -0.46 -8.33 -1.21
C ARG A 21 0.63 -7.36 -1.67
N LEU A 22 1.88 -7.82 -1.72
CA LEU A 22 3.02 -7.03 -2.18
C LEU A 22 2.97 -6.69 -3.68
N ASP A 23 2.48 -7.62 -4.50
CA ASP A 23 2.27 -7.38 -5.94
C ASP A 23 1.25 -6.26 -6.20
N TYR A 24 0.08 -6.29 -5.53
CA TYR A 24 -0.91 -5.22 -5.68
C TYR A 24 -0.43 -3.88 -5.15
N GLN A 25 0.37 -3.87 -4.07
CA GLN A 25 1.01 -2.64 -3.61
C GLN A 25 1.98 -2.09 -4.66
N ARG A 26 2.83 -2.95 -5.26
CA ARG A 26 3.73 -2.54 -6.35
C ARG A 26 2.98 -1.95 -7.54
N LYS A 27 1.90 -2.60 -7.97
CA LYS A 27 1.06 -2.09 -9.07
C LYS A 27 0.40 -0.76 -8.73
N ALA A 28 -0.09 -0.59 -7.49
CA ALA A 28 -0.65 0.69 -7.05
C ALA A 28 0.38 1.82 -7.07
N ARG A 29 1.62 1.55 -6.64
CA ARG A 29 2.72 2.53 -6.71
C ARG A 29 3.02 2.95 -8.15
N LYS A 30 3.09 1.98 -9.06
CA LYS A 30 3.31 2.26 -10.49
C LYS A 30 2.26 3.21 -11.09
N ILE A 31 1.01 3.16 -10.61
CA ILE A 31 -0.06 4.08 -11.05
C ILE A 31 0.18 5.50 -10.53
N LEU A 32 0.69 5.65 -9.31
CA LEU A 32 0.93 6.95 -8.66
C LEU A 32 2.26 7.60 -9.07
N GLY A 33 3.13 6.86 -9.75
CA GLY A 33 4.49 7.28 -10.10
C GLY A 33 5.46 6.97 -8.96
N ASP A 34 6.60 6.35 -9.26
CA ASP A 34 7.56 5.85 -8.27
C ASP A 34 8.38 6.97 -7.57
N ALA A 35 7.81 8.16 -7.41
CA ALA A 35 8.42 9.29 -6.72
C ALA A 35 7.76 9.50 -5.35
N CYS A 36 8.55 9.90 -4.35
CA CYS A 36 8.00 10.32 -3.07
C CYS A 36 7.30 11.68 -3.21
N SER A 37 6.05 11.80 -2.75
CA SER A 37 5.26 13.03 -2.82
C SER A 37 5.83 14.18 -1.99
N ARG A 38 6.68 13.90 -0.98
CA ARG A 38 7.30 14.93 -0.12
C ARG A 38 8.67 15.40 -0.56
N CYS A 39 9.55 14.48 -0.94
CA CYS A 39 10.94 14.82 -1.30
C CYS A 39 11.25 14.66 -2.80
N GLY A 40 10.29 14.22 -3.61
CA GLY A 40 10.40 14.14 -5.07
C GLY A 40 11.43 13.15 -5.60
N CYS A 41 12.13 12.42 -4.74
CA CYS A 41 13.21 11.54 -5.18
C CYS A 41 12.64 10.33 -5.95
N PRO A 42 13.23 10.00 -7.11
CA PRO A 42 12.86 8.80 -7.84
C PRO A 42 13.28 7.58 -7.03
N HIS A 43 12.35 6.69 -6.80
CA HIS A 43 12.60 5.43 -6.11
C HIS A 43 12.56 4.27 -7.11
N SER A 44 13.37 3.25 -6.85
CA SER A 44 13.26 2.00 -7.61
C SER A 44 11.88 1.35 -7.38
N PRO A 45 11.36 0.55 -8.32
CA PRO A 45 10.10 -0.16 -8.15
C PRO A 45 10.09 -1.13 -6.95
N ASP A 46 11.27 -1.52 -6.46
CA ASP A 46 11.47 -2.34 -5.26
C ASP A 46 11.65 -1.52 -3.97
N SER A 47 11.72 -0.20 -4.06
CA SER A 47 11.84 0.68 -2.90
C SER A 47 10.65 0.54 -1.96
N ALA A 48 10.88 0.75 -0.66
CA ALA A 48 9.85 0.63 0.38
C ALA A 48 8.94 1.87 0.50
N LEU A 49 8.52 2.47 -0.62
CA LEU A 49 7.50 3.53 -0.62
C LEU A 49 6.19 3.01 -0.02
N LYS A 50 5.61 3.78 0.89
CA LYS A 50 4.33 3.51 1.55
C LYS A 50 3.22 4.33 0.88
N LEU A 51 2.06 3.70 0.68
CA LEU A 51 0.84 4.38 0.26
C LEU A 51 0.21 5.06 1.48
N ARG A 52 -0.12 6.34 1.37
CA ARG A 52 -0.78 7.14 2.42
C ARG A 52 -1.91 7.96 1.82
N PHE A 53 -3.01 8.13 2.54
CA PHE A 53 -4.06 9.07 2.14
C PHE A 53 -3.64 10.49 2.53
N VAL A 54 -3.84 11.43 1.62
CA VAL A 54 -3.48 12.86 1.81
C VAL A 54 -4.22 13.43 3.01
N ALA A 55 -5.53 13.24 3.07
CA ALA A 55 -6.36 13.61 4.23
C ALA A 55 -6.38 12.48 5.27
N PHE A 56 -6.11 12.84 6.53
CA PHE A 56 -6.05 11.87 7.63
C PHE A 56 -7.43 11.30 7.97
N ASP A 57 -8.45 12.14 7.86
CA ASP A 57 -9.88 11.90 8.10
C ASP A 57 -10.62 11.35 6.87
N ASP A 58 -9.90 11.03 5.79
CA ASP A 58 -10.52 10.51 4.59
C ASP A 58 -11.31 9.21 4.91
N PRO A 59 -12.63 9.17 4.66
CA PRO A 59 -13.47 8.01 4.98
C PRO A 59 -13.04 6.74 4.22
N LEU A 60 -12.35 6.90 3.09
CA LEU A 60 -11.79 5.79 2.31
C LEU A 60 -10.56 5.17 2.97
N ARG A 61 -9.85 5.89 3.83
CA ARG A 61 -8.63 5.41 4.47
C ARG A 61 -8.87 4.13 5.26
N LEU A 62 -9.92 4.07 6.06
CA LEU A 62 -10.30 2.87 6.82
C LEU A 62 -10.69 1.71 5.90
N LYS A 63 -11.38 2.01 4.79
CA LYS A 63 -11.82 1.03 3.79
C LYS A 63 -10.65 0.38 3.04
N TYR A 64 -9.54 1.10 2.85
CA TYR A 64 -8.36 0.62 2.11
C TYR A 64 -7.18 0.20 2.97
N LYS A 65 -7.19 0.51 4.27
CA LYS A 65 -6.14 0.11 5.22
C LYS A 65 -5.92 -1.42 5.26
N THR A 66 -6.97 -2.19 4.98
CA THR A 66 -6.98 -3.66 5.12
C THR A 66 -6.87 -4.44 3.81
N ASN A 67 -7.09 -3.81 2.64
CA ASN A 67 -7.11 -4.54 1.36
C ASN A 67 -6.43 -3.79 0.19
N PRO A 68 -5.14 -4.06 -0.08
CA PRO A 68 -4.42 -3.43 -1.18
C PRO A 68 -4.90 -3.89 -2.57
N VAL A 69 -5.61 -5.01 -2.68
CA VAL A 69 -6.25 -5.42 -3.95
C VAL A 69 -7.32 -4.42 -4.34
N THR A 70 -8.17 -4.05 -3.38
CA THR A 70 -9.27 -3.11 -3.59
C THR A 70 -8.73 -1.72 -3.90
N LEU A 71 -7.67 -1.29 -3.20
CA LEU A 71 -7.01 -0.01 -3.46
C LEU A 71 -6.45 0.05 -4.89
N HIS A 72 -5.67 -0.96 -5.31
CA HIS A 72 -5.15 -1.02 -6.68
C HIS A 72 -6.27 -0.97 -7.73
N ARG A 73 -7.32 -1.80 -7.56
CA ARG A 73 -8.45 -1.83 -8.50
C ARG A 73 -9.14 -0.47 -8.64
N ARG A 74 -9.32 0.27 -7.53
CA ARG A 74 -9.92 1.59 -7.57
C ARG A 74 -8.98 2.63 -8.18
N LEU A 75 -7.69 2.62 -7.85
CA LEU A 75 -6.71 3.52 -8.50
C LEU A 75 -6.69 3.36 -10.03
N CYS A 76 -6.95 2.16 -10.56
CA CYS A 76 -7.12 1.95 -12.00
C CYS A 76 -8.36 2.63 -12.58
N ARG A 77 -9.47 2.67 -11.83
CA ARG A 77 -10.80 3.08 -12.31
C ARG A 77 -11.19 4.50 -11.95
N GLU A 78 -10.57 5.06 -10.91
CA GLU A 78 -10.95 6.33 -10.30
C GLU A 78 -9.74 7.27 -10.30
N PRO A 79 -9.64 8.17 -11.30
CA PRO A 79 -8.59 9.17 -11.37
C PRO A 79 -8.55 10.05 -10.11
N ASP A 80 -9.71 10.48 -9.60
CA ASP A 80 -9.82 11.32 -8.40
C ASP A 80 -9.23 10.67 -7.14
N LEU A 81 -9.18 9.33 -7.09
CA LEU A 81 -8.55 8.63 -5.97
C LEU A 81 -7.03 8.78 -6.00
N ARG A 82 -6.42 9.01 -7.16
CA ARG A 82 -4.98 9.19 -7.32
C ARG A 82 -4.51 10.48 -6.65
N ASP A 83 -5.33 11.53 -6.67
CA ASP A 83 -5.03 12.79 -6.00
C ASP A 83 -5.20 12.73 -4.48
N ARG A 84 -5.91 11.70 -3.99
CA ARG A 84 -6.17 11.46 -2.56
C ARG A 84 -5.17 10.51 -1.92
N VAL A 85 -4.32 9.85 -2.71
CA VAL A 85 -3.35 8.87 -2.24
C VAL A 85 -1.96 9.26 -2.70
N GLU A 86 -1.07 9.49 -1.74
CA GLU A 86 0.32 9.85 -1.96
C GLU A 86 1.27 8.68 -1.64
N LEU A 87 2.49 8.76 -2.21
CA LEU A 87 3.58 7.87 -1.87
C LEU A 87 4.58 8.56 -0.95
N ILE A 88 4.85 7.92 0.19
CA ILE A 88 5.77 8.44 1.20
C ILE A 88 6.95 7.48 1.34
N CYS A 89 8.16 8.00 1.22
CA CYS A 89 9.36 7.21 1.45
C CYS A 89 9.61 6.95 2.94
N PRO A 90 10.41 5.93 3.30
CA PRO A 90 10.70 5.61 4.69
C PRO A 90 11.25 6.80 5.48
N ILE A 91 12.11 7.61 4.88
CA ILE A 91 12.72 8.80 5.51
C ILE A 91 11.63 9.83 5.86
N CYS A 92 10.77 10.16 4.89
CA CYS A 92 9.67 11.09 5.08
C CYS A 92 8.59 10.55 6.03
N SER A 93 8.36 9.23 6.05
CA SER A 93 7.46 8.58 7.00
C SER A 93 7.99 8.78 8.42
N ILE A 94 9.27 8.48 8.67
CA ILE A 94 9.88 8.65 10.00
C ILE A 94 9.75 10.11 10.47
N LYS A 95 10.17 11.07 9.64
CA LYS A 95 10.10 12.50 10.00
C LYS A 95 8.66 13.01 10.20
N GLY A 96 7.72 12.52 9.38
CA GLY A 96 6.33 12.94 9.41
C GLY A 96 5.49 12.30 10.52
N ASP A 97 5.86 11.10 10.96
CA ASP A 97 5.21 10.42 12.08
C ASP A 97 5.76 10.92 13.43
N SER A 98 6.97 11.50 13.45
CA SER A 98 7.57 12.17 14.62
C SER A 98 6.94 13.53 14.99
N GLN A 99 5.97 14.05 14.24
CA GLN A 99 5.25 15.29 14.56
C GLN A 99 3.82 15.05 15.09
N LEU A 100 3.48 13.81 15.44
CA LEU A 100 2.24 13.47 16.15
C LEU A 100 2.62 12.88 17.52
N GLY A 101 3.17 13.74 18.37
CA GLY A 101 3.35 13.55 19.81
C GLY A 101 2.81 14.76 20.53
#